data_AF-A0A5S4T5X7-F1
#
_entry.id   AF-A0A5S4T5X7-F1
#
_cell.length_a   1.000
_cell.length_b   1.000
_cell.length_c   1.000
_cell.angle_alpha   90.00
_cell.angle_beta   90.00
_cell.angle_gamma   90.00
#
_symmetry.space_group_name_H-M   'P 1'
#
loop_
_entity.id
_entity.type
_entity.pdbx_description
1 polymer ?
#
loop_
_entity_poly.entity_id
_entity_poly.type
_entity_poly.pdbx_seq_one_letter_code
_entity_poly.pdbx_strand_id
1 'polypeptide(L)'
;LPGASEEEIARYEKRLQEMPAISQLLTSENHVDALLEAIYGDEPYKRLSEEPLSFQCDCSRERFEAALMTLPKADLQAMIDEDKGAEIVCQFCGTKYQFNENDLEALINDKA
;
A
#
# COMPACT_ATOMS: atom_id res chain seq x y z
N LEU A 1 13.48 -8.97 21.76
CA LEU A 1 13.88 -8.04 22.84
C LEU A 1 15.12 -8.61 23.50
N PRO A 2 16.02 -7.79 24.08
CA PRO A 2 17.17 -8.33 24.82
C PRO A 2 16.71 -9.20 26.00
N GLY A 3 17.51 -10.21 26.35
CA GLY A 3 17.27 -11.05 27.54
C GLY A 3 16.68 -12.44 27.28
N ALA A 4 16.52 -12.86 26.03
CA ALA A 4 16.21 -14.26 25.72
C ALA A 4 17.43 -15.16 25.95
N SER A 5 17.23 -16.33 26.55
CA SER A 5 18.27 -17.34 26.72
C SER A 5 18.62 -18.04 25.39
N GLU A 6 19.82 -18.60 25.27
CA GLU A 6 20.23 -19.36 24.07
C GLU A 6 19.32 -20.56 23.81
N GLU A 7 18.82 -21.20 24.86
CA GLU A 7 17.88 -22.33 24.77
C GLU A 7 16.52 -21.92 24.19
N GLU A 8 16.00 -20.76 24.60
CA GLU A 8 14.77 -20.20 24.02
C GLU A 8 14.95 -19.86 22.54
N ILE A 9 16.07 -19.23 22.19
CA ILE A 9 16.39 -18.87 20.82
C ILE A 9 16.44 -20.12 19.94
N ALA A 10 17.26 -21.12 20.31
CA ALA A 10 17.42 -22.35 19.53
C ALA A 10 16.09 -23.11 19.36
N ARG A 11 15.21 -23.06 20.37
CA ARG A 11 13.88 -23.68 20.30
C ARG A 11 12.97 -23.01 19.29
N TYR A 12 12.88 -21.67 19.31
CA TYR A 12 12.07 -20.93 18.33
C TYR A 12 12.65 -21.00 16.92
N GLU A 13 13.97 -20.99 16.75
CA GLU A 13 14.61 -21.19 15.45
C GLU A 13 14.24 -22.54 14.84
N LYS A 14 14.30 -23.61 15.63
CA LYS A 14 13.90 -24.95 15.18
C LYS A 14 12.43 -24.98 14.74
N ARG A 15 11.52 -24.39 15.52
CA ARG A 15 10.09 -24.34 15.15
C ARG A 15 9.84 -23.56 13.86
N LEU A 16 10.49 -22.40 13.71
CA LEU A 16 10.37 -21.59 12.49
C LEU A 16 10.91 -22.31 11.24
N GLN A 17 11.85 -23.25 11.40
CA GLN A 17 12.35 -24.08 10.30
C GLN A 17 11.42 -25.25 9.96
N GLU A 18 10.71 -25.79 10.96
CA GLU A 18 9.84 -26.96 10.81
C GLU A 18 8.38 -26.60 10.48
N MET A 19 7.97 -25.35 10.69
CA MET A 19 6.58 -24.92 10.44
C MET A 19 6.21 -24.97 8.95
N PRO A 20 4.91 -25.19 8.62
CA PRO A 20 4.42 -25.09 7.25
C PRO A 20 4.71 -23.73 6.62
N ALA A 21 4.74 -23.68 5.29
CA ALA A 21 4.88 -22.42 4.57
C ALA A 21 3.76 -21.44 4.98
N ILE A 22 4.12 -20.18 5.22
CA ILE A 22 3.17 -19.14 5.65
C ILE A 22 1.99 -19.03 4.67
N SER A 23 2.24 -19.15 3.36
CA SER A 23 1.19 -19.12 2.34
C SER A 23 0.13 -20.21 2.52
N GLN A 24 0.50 -21.38 3.06
CA GLN A 24 -0.44 -22.46 3.37
C GLN A 24 -1.23 -22.17 4.65
N LEU A 25 -0.62 -21.54 5.66
CA LEU A 25 -1.32 -21.15 6.88
C LEU A 25 -2.37 -20.07 6.61
N LEU A 26 -2.07 -19.14 5.70
CA LEU A 26 -2.96 -18.06 5.27
C LEU A 26 -4.20 -18.53 4.52
N THR A 27 -4.26 -19.78 4.04
CA THR A 27 -5.49 -20.30 3.39
C THR A 27 -6.54 -20.78 4.39
N SER A 28 -6.21 -20.84 5.69
CA SER A 28 -7.17 -21.24 6.73
C SER A 28 -8.08 -20.07 7.13
N GLU A 29 -9.33 -20.38 7.50
CA GLU A 29 -10.29 -19.39 8.00
C GLU A 29 -9.76 -18.66 9.25
N ASN A 30 -9.02 -19.37 10.12
CA ASN A 30 -8.39 -18.83 11.33
C ASN A 30 -6.86 -18.68 11.18
N HIS A 31 -6.42 -18.09 10.07
CA HIS A 31 -5.00 -17.99 9.71
C HIS A 31 -4.11 -17.35 10.79
N VAL A 32 -4.61 -16.36 11.54
CA VAL A 32 -3.85 -15.75 12.64
C VAL A 32 -3.57 -16.77 13.75
N ASP A 33 -4.59 -17.54 14.14
CA ASP A 33 -4.46 -18.56 15.19
C ASP A 33 -3.54 -19.69 14.73
N ALA A 34 -3.71 -20.17 13.50
CA ALA A 34 -2.87 -21.21 12.91
C ALA A 34 -1.39 -20.81 12.86
N LEU A 35 -1.10 -19.52 12.56
CA LEU A 35 0.26 -19.00 12.55
C LEU A 35 0.85 -18.89 13.97
N LEU A 36 0.05 -18.44 14.95
CA LEU A 36 0.48 -18.38 16.34
C LEU A 36 0.73 -19.78 16.91
N GLU A 37 -0.13 -20.76 16.62
CA GLU A 37 0.06 -22.16 17.01
C GLU A 37 1.32 -22.76 16.37
N ALA A 38 1.61 -22.44 15.10
CA ALA A 38 2.83 -22.91 14.45
C ALA A 38 4.12 -22.34 15.09
N ILE A 39 4.08 -21.11 15.60
CA ILE A 39 5.24 -20.45 16.22
C ILE A 39 5.40 -20.83 17.70
N TYR A 40 4.32 -20.77 18.47
CA TYR A 40 4.34 -20.96 19.92
C TYR A 40 4.06 -22.40 20.36
N GLY A 41 3.40 -23.21 19.53
CA GLY A 41 2.91 -24.53 19.94
C GLY A 41 2.05 -24.43 21.20
N ASP A 42 2.38 -25.23 22.21
CA ASP A 42 1.70 -25.22 23.52
C ASP A 42 2.23 -24.14 24.48
N GLU A 43 3.20 -23.31 24.08
CA GLU A 43 3.73 -22.28 24.96
C GLU A 43 2.72 -21.13 25.15
N PRO A 44 2.58 -20.61 26.39
CA PRO A 44 1.64 -19.54 26.66
C PRO A 44 2.12 -18.24 26.02
N TYR A 45 1.20 -17.55 25.34
CA TYR A 45 1.41 -16.20 24.82
C TYR A 45 0.22 -15.31 25.19
N LYS A 46 0.42 -13.99 25.08
CA LYS A 46 -0.61 -12.99 25.35
C LYS A 46 -0.86 -12.14 24.12
N ARG A 47 -2.12 -12.12 23.65
CA ARG A 47 -2.56 -11.14 22.65
C ARG A 47 -2.76 -9.79 23.33
N LEU A 48 -2.06 -8.77 22.85
CA LEU A 48 -2.11 -7.42 23.42
C LEU A 48 -3.18 -6.56 22.74
N SER A 49 -3.26 -6.64 21.42
CA SER A 49 -4.23 -5.93 20.61
C SER A 49 -4.41 -6.66 19.27
N GLU A 50 -5.47 -6.29 18.56
CA GLU A 50 -5.72 -6.71 17.18
C GLU A 50 -6.22 -5.47 16.42
N GLU A 51 -5.68 -5.27 15.22
CA GLU A 51 -5.99 -4.11 14.39
C GLU A 51 -6.28 -4.58 12.95
N PRO A 52 -7.38 -4.13 12.34
CA PRO A 52 -7.68 -4.48 10.97
C PRO A 52 -6.68 -3.82 10.02
N LEU A 53 -6.05 -4.63 9.17
CA LEU A 53 -5.16 -4.15 8.12
C LEU A 53 -5.94 -4.07 6.81
N SER A 54 -5.77 -2.95 6.10
CA SER A 54 -6.34 -2.76 4.77
C SER A 54 -5.40 -1.95 3.90
N PHE A 55 -5.50 -2.15 2.59
CA PHE A 55 -4.80 -1.30 1.64
C PHE A 55 -5.46 0.08 1.59
N GLN A 56 -4.69 1.14 1.82
CA GLN A 56 -5.15 2.52 1.74
C GLN A 56 -4.15 3.37 0.95
N CYS A 57 -4.64 4.17 0.02
CA CYS A 57 -3.85 5.14 -0.73
C CYS A 57 -4.43 6.54 -0.53
N ASP A 58 -3.55 7.54 -0.43
CA ASP A 58 -3.86 8.95 -0.19
C ASP A 58 -3.82 9.78 -1.50
N CYS A 59 -3.91 9.13 -2.65
CA CYS A 59 -4.03 9.84 -3.92
C CYS A 59 -5.42 10.47 -4.06
N SER A 60 -5.46 11.66 -4.65
CA SER A 60 -6.71 12.37 -4.89
C SER A 60 -6.60 13.15 -6.19
N ARG A 61 -7.74 13.60 -6.73
CA ARG A 61 -7.76 14.41 -7.94
C ARG A 61 -7.05 15.73 -7.70
N GLU A 62 -7.31 16.37 -6.57
CA GLU A 62 -6.73 17.66 -6.16
C GLU A 62 -5.20 17.58 -6.07
N ARG A 63 -4.67 16.45 -5.57
CA ARG A 63 -3.23 16.21 -5.51
C ARG A 63 -2.60 16.14 -6.90
N PHE A 64 -3.30 15.55 -7.87
CA PHE A 64 -2.84 15.49 -9.26
C PHE A 64 -3.06 16.80 -10.02
N GLU A 65 -4.10 17.57 -9.72
CA GLU A 65 -4.27 18.94 -10.21
C GLU A 65 -3.10 19.83 -9.75
N ALA A 66 -2.73 19.74 -8.48
CA ALA A 66 -1.56 20.43 -7.94
C ALA A 66 -0.25 20.00 -8.63
N ALA A 67 -0.13 18.75 -9.06
CA ALA A 67 1.00 18.28 -9.84
C ALA A 67 1.00 18.85 -11.26
N LEU A 68 -0.14 18.84 -11.97
CA LEU A 68 -0.29 19.47 -13.29
C LEU A 68 -0.03 20.98 -13.25
N MET A 69 -0.36 21.63 -12.13
CA MET A 69 -0.04 23.03 -11.87
C MET A 69 1.47 23.34 -11.88
N THR A 70 2.33 22.33 -11.67
CA THR A 70 3.79 22.52 -11.74
C THR A 70 4.36 22.50 -13.16
N LEU A 71 3.61 21.98 -14.15
CA LEU A 71 4.07 21.88 -15.53
C LEU A 71 4.07 23.24 -16.26
N PRO A 72 4.95 23.47 -17.24
CA PRO A 72 4.84 24.60 -18.15
C PRO A 72 3.47 24.71 -18.82
N LYS A 73 3.00 25.94 -19.10
CA LYS A 73 1.74 26.15 -19.83
C LYS A 73 1.75 25.49 -21.21
N ALA A 74 2.90 25.46 -21.88
CA ALA A 74 3.07 24.80 -23.18
C ALA A 74 2.77 23.30 -23.12
N ASP A 75 3.20 22.62 -22.05
CA ASP A 75 2.98 21.18 -21.88
C ASP A 75 1.50 20.87 -21.64
N LEU A 76 0.82 21.70 -20.84
CA LEU A 76 -0.63 21.58 -20.64
C LEU A 76 -1.42 21.85 -21.94
N GLN A 77 -0.97 22.82 -22.73
CA GLN A 77 -1.59 23.12 -24.03
C GLN A 77 -1.40 21.96 -25.02
N ALA A 78 -0.22 21.32 -25.05
CA ALA A 78 0.02 20.15 -25.88
C ALA A 78 -0.93 18.99 -25.53
N MET A 79 -1.21 18.75 -24.24
CA MET A 79 -2.19 17.75 -23.80
C MET A 79 -3.62 18.05 -24.32
N ILE A 80 -4.02 19.33 -24.40
CA ILE A 80 -5.32 19.73 -24.97
C ILE A 80 -5.33 19.51 -26.50
N ASP A 81 -4.28 19.94 -27.18
CA ASP A 81 -4.24 19.99 -28.63
C ASP A 81 -4.06 18.59 -29.25
N GLU A 82 -3.19 17.78 -28.67
CA GLU A 82 -2.79 16.46 -29.19
C GLU A 82 -3.66 15.32 -28.61
N ASP A 83 -3.87 15.31 -27.30
CA ASP A 83 -4.48 14.19 -26.58
C ASP A 83 -5.94 14.45 -26.16
N LYS A 84 -6.45 15.66 -26.37
CA LYS A 84 -7.81 16.10 -25.98
C LYS A 84 -8.09 15.92 -24.47
N GLY A 85 -7.05 16.01 -23.65
CA GLY A 85 -7.10 15.79 -22.20
C GLY A 85 -5.84 15.10 -21.68
N ALA A 86 -5.88 14.65 -20.42
CA ALA A 86 -4.81 13.89 -19.78
C ALA A 86 -5.35 12.80 -18.85
N GLU A 87 -4.77 11.60 -18.92
CA GLU A 87 -4.98 10.54 -17.92
C GLU A 87 -3.76 10.48 -16.99
N ILE A 88 -3.99 10.60 -15.68
CA ILE A 88 -2.97 10.34 -14.68
C ILE A 88 -3.30 9.06 -13.94
N VAL A 89 -2.37 8.12 -13.95
CA VAL A 89 -2.46 6.85 -13.23
C VAL A 89 -1.60 6.92 -11.98
N CYS A 90 -2.22 6.76 -10.80
CA CYS A 90 -1.49 6.65 -9.55
C CYS A 90 -0.60 5.39 -9.57
N GLN A 91 0.71 5.57 -9.44
CA GLN A 91 1.67 4.46 -9.48
C GLN A 91 1.60 3.54 -8.25
N PHE A 92 0.88 3.94 -7.20
CA PHE A 92 0.72 3.15 -5.97
C PHE A 92 -0.54 2.28 -5.99
N CYS A 93 -1.70 2.87 -6.27
CA CYS A 93 -2.98 2.16 -6.23
C CYS A 93 -3.56 1.84 -7.61
N GLY A 94 -2.98 2.37 -8.69
CA GLY A 94 -3.48 2.19 -10.05
C GLY A 94 -4.73 3.02 -10.39
N THR A 95 -5.26 3.82 -9.46
CA THR A 95 -6.42 4.68 -9.73
C THR A 95 -6.11 5.66 -10.86
N LYS A 96 -7.05 5.75 -11.81
CA LYS A 96 -6.96 6.61 -12.99
C LYS A 96 -7.77 7.88 -12.75
N TYR A 97 -7.14 9.03 -12.97
CA TYR A 97 -7.74 10.35 -12.89
C TYR A 97 -7.74 10.96 -14.28
N GLN A 98 -8.93 11.29 -14.79
CA GLN A 98 -9.13 11.83 -16.12
C GLN A 98 -9.35 13.35 -16.06
N PHE A 99 -8.56 14.10 -16.82
CA PHE A 99 -8.65 15.55 -16.96
C PHE A 99 -9.05 15.87 -18.40
N ASN A 100 -10.19 16.52 -18.58
CA ASN A 100 -10.65 16.93 -19.91
C ASN A 100 -10.05 18.28 -20.33
N GLU A 101 -10.32 18.72 -21.56
CA GLU A 101 -9.83 20.01 -22.08
C GLU A 101 -10.19 21.19 -21.17
N ASN A 102 -11.43 21.28 -20.66
CA ASN A 102 -11.86 22.37 -19.79
C ASN A 102 -11.11 22.37 -18.44
N ASP A 103 -10.81 21.19 -17.89
CA ASP A 103 -10.03 21.05 -16.66
C ASP A 103 -8.63 21.63 -16.88
N LEU A 104 -7.98 21.29 -18.00
CA LEU A 104 -6.64 21.77 -18.33
C LEU A 104 -6.64 23.27 -18.66
N GLU A 105 -7.66 23.78 -19.35
CA GLU A 105 -7.85 25.21 -19.60
C GLU A 105 -7.98 26.01 -18.29
N ALA A 106 -8.75 25.49 -17.33
CA ALA A 106 -8.85 26.11 -16.00
C ALA A 106 -7.49 26.20 -15.31
N LEU A 107 -6.70 25.12 -15.34
CA LEU A 107 -5.34 25.12 -14.78
C LEU A 107 -4.39 26.11 -15.48
N ILE A 108 -4.53 26.32 -16.80
CA ILE A 108 -3.72 27.29 -17.54
C ILE A 108 -4.08 28.73 -17.14
N ASN A 109 -5.38 28.99 -16.94
CA ASN A 109 -5.92 30.30 -16.56
C ASN A 109 -5.56 30.67 -15.10
N ASP A 110 -5.60 29.71 -14.18
CA ASP A 110 -5.25 29.92 -12.76
C ASP A 110 -3.74 30.16 -12.53
N LYS A 111 -2.89 29.87 -13.53
CA LYS A 111 -1.46 30.20 -13.54
C LYS A 111 -1.17 31.64 -14.04
N ALA A 112 -2.18 32.49 -14.20
CA ALA A 112 -2.00 33.89 -14.64
C ALA A 112 -1.49 34.81 -13.53
#